data_AF-A0A1M6F2S2-F1
#
_entry.id   AF-A0A1M6F2S2-F1
#
_cell.length_a   1.000
_cell.length_b   1.000
_cell.length_c   1.000
_cell.angle_alpha   90.00
_cell.angle_beta   90.00
_cell.angle_gamma   90.00
#
_symmetry.space_group_name_H-M   'P 1'
#
loop_
_entity.id
_entity.type
_entity.pdbx_description
1 polymer ?
#
loop_
_entity_poly.entity_id
_entity_poly.type
_entity_poly.pdbx_seq_one_letter_code
_entity_poly.pdbx_strand_id
1 'polypeptide(L)'
;MKKVNYLFIALLIVFNCSSDNTDELMLQEDNLILASKSKTTKKSKEDKVLICHRTGSGFHTIEVSANALDSHYGHGDINPDMDGDGFTAPYGSDNPCGLGDGTDCDDNNPDINPGATEVYSDGIDNNCDGIVDYNGGGH
;
A
#
# COMPACT_ATOMS: atom_id res chain seq x y z
N MET A 1 33.44 8.06 -60.43
CA MET A 1 33.20 7.06 -59.37
C MET A 1 33.15 7.78 -58.03
N LYS A 2 31.94 8.10 -57.53
CA LYS A 2 31.75 8.92 -56.32
C LYS A 2 31.80 7.98 -55.10
N LYS A 3 32.68 8.28 -54.15
CA LYS A 3 32.89 7.49 -52.92
C LYS A 3 31.64 7.65 -52.03
N VAL A 4 30.97 6.54 -51.76
CA VAL A 4 29.82 6.48 -50.84
C VAL A 4 30.37 6.48 -49.42
N ASN A 5 30.10 7.56 -48.69
CA ASN A 5 30.45 7.72 -47.29
C ASN A 5 29.40 6.97 -46.45
N TYR A 6 29.73 5.77 -45.97
CA TYR A 6 28.88 5.04 -45.04
C TYR A 6 28.96 5.72 -43.67
N LEU A 7 28.03 6.65 -43.44
CA LEU A 7 27.70 7.18 -42.13
C LEU A 7 27.20 5.99 -41.30
N PHE A 8 28.03 5.52 -40.37
CA PHE A 8 27.69 4.51 -39.36
C PHE A 8 26.52 5.02 -38.53
N ILE A 9 25.29 4.64 -38.89
CA ILE A 9 24.12 4.77 -38.04
C ILE A 9 24.26 3.68 -36.97
N ALA A 10 24.95 4.02 -35.88
CA ALA A 10 24.91 3.25 -34.64
C ALA A 10 23.55 3.51 -33.99
N LEU A 11 22.55 2.75 -34.42
CA LEU A 11 21.25 2.65 -33.77
C LEU A 11 21.43 1.93 -32.42
N LEU A 12 21.89 2.66 -31.41
CA LEU A 12 21.86 2.24 -30.01
C LEU A 12 20.41 2.32 -29.50
N ILE A 13 19.59 1.34 -29.90
CA ILE A 13 18.39 1.00 -29.13
C ILE A 13 18.90 0.10 -27.99
N VAL A 14 19.37 0.72 -26.92
CA VAL A 14 19.46 0.09 -25.62
C VAL A 14 18.34 0.68 -24.77
N PHE A 15 17.28 -0.12 -24.67
CA PHE A 15 16.28 -0.15 -23.60
C PHE A 15 16.43 0.97 -22.56
N ASN A 16 15.65 2.04 -22.74
CA ASN A 16 15.22 2.82 -21.59
C ASN A 16 14.35 1.87 -20.74
N CYS A 17 14.77 1.61 -19.51
CA CYS A 17 13.84 1.12 -18.50
C CYS A 17 12.87 2.27 -18.23
N SER A 18 11.68 2.24 -18.85
CA SER A 18 10.55 3.03 -18.37
C SER A 18 10.20 2.49 -16.98
N SER A 19 10.66 3.18 -15.94
CA SER A 19 9.95 3.20 -14.67
C SER A 19 9.01 4.40 -14.78
N ASP A 20 7.74 4.10 -15.03
CA ASP A 20 6.68 5.10 -15.10
C ASP A 20 6.58 5.79 -13.73
N ASN A 21 7.09 7.01 -13.66
CA ASN A 21 6.74 7.98 -12.62
C ASN A 21 6.52 9.32 -13.32
N THR A 22 5.40 9.40 -14.05
CA THR A 22 4.89 10.68 -14.56
C THR A 22 4.09 11.35 -13.45
N ASP A 23 4.79 12.01 -12.53
CA ASP A 23 4.18 12.99 -11.63
C ASP A 23 4.04 14.31 -12.42
N GLU A 24 3.05 14.36 -13.31
CA GLU A 24 2.75 15.56 -14.10
C GLU A 24 2.04 16.57 -13.20
N LEU A 25 2.85 17.49 -12.66
CA LEU A 25 2.41 18.64 -11.88
C LEU A 25 1.68 19.64 -12.79
N MET A 26 0.35 19.51 -12.90
CA MET A 26 -0.51 20.54 -13.48
C MET A 26 -1.16 21.35 -12.37
N LEU A 27 -0.69 22.60 -12.26
CA LEU A 27 -1.35 23.67 -11.51
C LEU A 27 -2.73 23.93 -12.11
N GLN A 28 -3.76 24.05 -11.28
CA GLN A 28 -4.67 25.20 -11.32
C GLN A 28 -5.52 25.28 -10.04
N GLU A 29 -5.94 26.49 -9.74
CA GLU A 29 -6.39 27.02 -8.46
C GLU A 29 -7.88 26.75 -8.15
N ASP A 30 -8.26 27.07 -6.91
CA ASP A 30 -9.63 27.38 -6.42
C ASP A 30 -10.52 26.26 -5.84
N ASN A 31 -10.36 26.10 -4.52
CA ASN A 31 -11.41 26.02 -3.48
C ASN A 31 -12.80 25.43 -3.87
N LEU A 32 -12.99 24.14 -3.62
CA LEU A 32 -14.31 23.55 -3.35
C LEU A 32 -14.21 22.60 -2.15
N ILE A 33 -15.02 22.88 -1.13
CA ILE A 33 -15.26 22.03 0.03
C ILE A 33 -16.16 20.86 -0.42
N LEU A 34 -15.80 19.64 -0.02
CA LEU A 34 -16.55 18.37 0.08
C LEU A 34 -15.85 17.18 -0.63
N ALA A 35 -15.71 16.11 0.15
CA ALA A 35 -15.32 14.74 -0.18
C ALA A 35 -13.82 14.47 -0.46
N SER A 36 -13.26 13.54 0.34
CA SER A 36 -11.97 12.85 0.24
C SER A 36 -10.71 13.69 0.01
N LYS A 37 -10.12 14.20 1.09
CA LYS A 37 -8.67 14.52 1.11
C LYS A 37 -8.01 13.91 2.34
N SER A 38 -7.65 12.64 2.20
CA SER A 38 -6.48 11.97 2.81
C SER A 38 -6.39 10.68 2.01
N LYS A 39 -5.38 10.39 1.19
CA LYS A 39 -3.99 10.17 1.60
C LYS A 39 -3.08 10.19 0.35
N THR A 40 -2.71 11.37 -0.11
CA THR A 40 -1.35 11.56 -0.66
C THR A 40 -0.65 12.54 0.25
N THR A 41 -0.38 12.08 1.47
CA THR A 41 0.74 12.64 2.21
C THR A 41 1.94 12.48 1.29
N LYS A 42 2.46 13.60 0.76
CA LYS A 42 3.84 13.66 0.29
C LYS A 42 4.65 12.93 1.35
N LYS A 43 5.14 11.74 1.02
CA LYS A 43 5.93 10.89 1.89
C LYS A 43 7.08 11.74 2.38
N SER A 44 6.91 12.26 3.57
CA SER A 44 7.76 13.29 4.09
C SER A 44 9.10 12.61 4.33
N LYS A 45 10.18 13.36 4.20
CA LYS A 45 11.56 12.87 4.32
C LYS A 45 11.87 12.18 5.68
N GLU A 46 10.90 12.14 6.60
CA GLU A 46 11.01 11.65 7.97
C GLU A 46 9.98 10.55 8.33
N ASP A 47 9.10 10.13 7.42
CA ASP A 47 8.10 9.12 7.74
C ASP A 47 8.79 7.76 7.97
N LYS A 48 8.66 7.21 9.17
CA LYS A 48 9.08 5.84 9.51
C LYS A 48 7.89 4.90 9.44
N VAL A 49 8.13 3.67 9.01
CA VAL A 49 7.14 2.59 8.96
C VAL A 49 7.65 1.44 9.80
N LEU A 50 6.78 0.89 10.64
CA LEU A 50 7.07 -0.29 11.45
C LEU A 50 6.73 -1.52 10.61
N ILE A 51 7.71 -2.41 10.41
CA ILE A 51 7.52 -3.64 9.63
C ILE A 51 8.02 -4.85 10.40
N CYS A 52 7.58 -6.02 9.96
CA CYS A 52 8.05 -7.30 10.44
C CYS A 52 9.20 -7.80 9.54
N HIS A 53 10.42 -7.68 10.04
CA HIS A 53 11.63 -8.09 9.33
C HIS A 53 11.82 -9.60 9.39
N ARG A 54 12.01 -10.23 8.23
CA ARG A 54 12.24 -11.66 8.11
C ARG A 54 13.73 -11.97 8.16
N THR A 55 14.15 -12.66 9.21
CA THR A 55 15.52 -13.16 9.37
C THR A 55 15.62 -14.66 9.14
N GLY A 56 16.85 -15.18 9.03
CA GLY A 56 17.08 -16.63 9.00
C GLY A 56 16.65 -17.37 10.27
N SER A 57 16.43 -16.65 11.38
CA SER A 57 16.05 -17.20 12.70
C SER A 57 14.60 -16.92 13.10
N GLY A 58 13.80 -16.28 12.23
CA GLY A 58 12.41 -15.90 12.52
C GLY A 58 12.12 -14.43 12.20
N PHE A 59 11.13 -13.87 12.87
CA PHE A 59 10.62 -12.53 12.61
C PHE A 59 10.91 -11.59 13.78
N HIS A 60 11.24 -10.33 13.49
CA HIS A 60 11.31 -9.28 14.49
C HIS A 60 10.95 -7.92 13.91
N THR A 61 10.55 -6.99 14.76
CA THR A 61 10.07 -5.68 14.36
C THR A 61 11.21 -4.71 14.11
N ILE A 62 11.17 -3.96 13.01
CA ILE A 62 12.11 -2.86 12.74
C ILE A 62 11.34 -1.62 12.28
N GLU A 63 11.88 -0.44 12.60
CA GLU A 63 11.44 0.82 12.02
C GLU A 63 12.32 1.18 10.83
N VAL A 64 11.72 1.33 9.66
CA VAL A 64 12.42 1.69 8.43
C VAL A 64 11.95 3.03 7.94
N SER A 65 12.80 3.75 7.20
CA SER A 65 12.31 4.89 6.44
C SER A 65 11.27 4.39 5.45
N ALA A 66 10.18 5.13 5.30
CA ALA A 66 9.19 4.83 4.30
C ALA A 66 9.83 4.71 2.89
N ASN A 67 10.90 5.46 2.59
CA ASN A 67 11.63 5.38 1.32
C ASN A 67 12.35 4.04 1.08
N ALA A 68 12.63 3.28 2.13
CA ALA A 68 13.25 1.95 2.05
C ALA A 68 12.21 0.82 2.02
N LEU A 69 10.93 1.12 2.19
CA LEU A 69 9.86 0.12 2.37
C LEU A 69 9.77 -0.86 1.20
N ASP A 70 9.86 -0.37 -0.03
CA ASP A 70 9.84 -1.20 -1.24
C ASP A 70 11.00 -2.21 -1.26
N SER A 71 12.20 -1.78 -0.89
CA SER A 71 13.35 -2.67 -0.77
C SER A 71 13.16 -3.70 0.34
N HIS A 72 12.48 -3.35 1.43
CA HIS A 72 12.13 -4.27 2.52
C HIS A 72 11.17 -5.37 2.09
N TYR A 73 10.12 -5.01 1.36
CA TYR A 73 9.22 -6.01 0.75
C TYR A 73 9.96 -6.91 -0.25
N GLY A 74 10.87 -6.34 -1.03
CA GLY A 74 11.68 -7.10 -2.00
C GLY A 74 12.52 -8.24 -1.41
N HIS A 75 12.83 -8.23 -0.11
CA HIS A 75 13.53 -9.32 0.58
C HIS A 75 12.64 -10.13 1.54
N GLY A 76 11.32 -9.92 1.50
CA GLY A 76 10.33 -10.73 2.21
C GLY A 76 9.99 -10.24 3.61
N ASP A 77 10.19 -8.96 3.89
CA ASP A 77 9.60 -8.33 5.06
C ASP A 77 8.11 -8.07 4.85
N ILE A 78 7.37 -8.04 5.95
CA ILE A 78 5.91 -7.95 5.95
C ILE A 78 5.49 -6.64 6.59
N ASN A 79 4.54 -5.94 5.97
CA ASN A 79 3.82 -4.84 6.56
C ASN A 79 2.45 -5.33 6.99
N PRO A 80 2.16 -5.37 8.31
CA PRO A 80 0.87 -5.84 8.80
C PRO A 80 -0.32 -4.90 8.59
N ASP A 81 -0.12 -3.72 7.99
CA ASP A 81 -1.14 -2.73 7.61
C ASP A 81 -1.05 -2.53 6.08
N MET A 82 -1.45 -3.55 5.31
CA MET A 82 -1.17 -3.64 3.87
C MET A 82 -1.93 -2.58 3.07
N ASP A 83 -3.16 -2.26 3.47
CA ASP A 83 -3.98 -1.25 2.82
C ASP A 83 -3.76 0.18 3.36
N GLY A 84 -3.10 0.31 4.51
CA GLY A 84 -2.72 1.59 5.08
C GLY A 84 -3.88 2.30 5.77
N ASP A 85 -4.92 1.64 6.22
CA ASP A 85 -5.98 2.28 7.01
C ASP A 85 -5.58 2.53 8.47
N GLY A 86 -4.45 1.95 8.90
CA GLY A 86 -3.88 2.10 10.24
C GLY A 86 -4.32 1.03 11.23
N PHE A 87 -5.09 0.04 10.80
CA PHE A 87 -5.35 -1.20 11.50
C PHE A 87 -4.39 -2.28 11.01
N THR A 88 -4.28 -3.36 11.78
CA THR A 88 -3.31 -4.41 11.46
C THR A 88 -3.97 -5.77 11.37
N ALA A 89 -3.51 -6.58 10.42
CA ALA A 89 -3.96 -7.95 10.24
C ALA A 89 -3.84 -8.78 11.53
N PRO A 90 -4.69 -9.80 11.72
CA PRO A 90 -4.64 -10.65 12.90
C PRO A 90 -3.32 -11.43 12.92
N TYR A 91 -2.91 -11.86 14.11
CA TYR A 91 -1.68 -12.63 14.27
C TYR A 91 -1.68 -13.86 13.35
N GLY A 92 -0.68 -13.97 12.48
CA GLY A 92 -0.68 -14.98 11.42
C GLY A 92 0.43 -14.80 10.39
N SER A 93 0.18 -15.26 9.17
CA SER A 93 1.10 -15.10 8.03
C SER A 93 1.35 -13.63 7.69
N ASP A 94 0.32 -12.80 7.85
CA ASP A 94 0.31 -11.40 7.43
C ASP A 94 0.72 -10.47 8.59
N ASN A 95 0.68 -10.96 9.82
CA ASN A 95 1.22 -10.29 11.00
C ASN A 95 2.01 -11.25 11.93
N PRO A 96 3.15 -11.81 11.47
CA PRO A 96 3.89 -12.80 12.27
C PRO A 96 4.63 -12.19 13.47
N CYS A 97 4.75 -10.86 13.49
CA CYS A 97 5.29 -10.12 14.63
C CYS A 97 4.24 -9.76 15.68
N GLY A 98 2.94 -9.92 15.39
CA GLY A 98 1.86 -9.46 16.27
C GLY A 98 1.90 -7.96 16.54
N LEU A 99 2.15 -7.17 15.49
CA LEU A 99 2.13 -5.71 15.55
C LEU A 99 0.69 -5.19 15.63
N GLY A 100 0.52 -4.00 16.22
CA GLY A 100 -0.77 -3.31 16.29
C GLY A 100 -1.80 -4.00 17.18
N ASP A 101 -3.07 -3.84 16.83
CA ASP A 101 -4.23 -4.41 17.52
C ASP A 101 -4.63 -5.79 16.99
N GLY A 102 -4.23 -6.13 15.75
CA GLY A 102 -4.53 -7.42 15.12
C GLY A 102 -6.02 -7.65 14.89
N THR A 103 -6.77 -6.57 14.66
CA THR A 103 -8.24 -6.60 14.56
C THR A 103 -8.78 -6.32 13.16
N ASP A 104 -7.91 -6.02 12.20
CA ASP A 104 -8.33 -5.87 10.80
C ASP A 104 -8.74 -7.24 10.23
N CYS A 105 -9.92 -7.34 9.65
CA CYS A 105 -10.47 -8.56 9.08
C CYS A 105 -10.27 -8.65 7.56
N ASP A 106 -9.90 -7.56 6.87
CA ASP A 106 -9.54 -7.54 5.45
C ASP A 106 -8.42 -6.54 5.16
N ASP A 107 -7.18 -6.96 5.42
CA ASP A 107 -5.91 -6.23 5.21
C ASP A 107 -5.58 -5.90 3.73
N ASN A 108 -6.57 -6.02 2.84
CA ASN A 108 -6.49 -5.57 1.45
C ASN A 108 -7.52 -4.47 1.12
N ASN A 109 -8.36 -4.07 2.08
CA ASN A 109 -9.46 -3.17 1.86
C ASN A 109 -9.58 -2.13 2.99
N PRO A 110 -9.13 -0.88 2.76
CA PRO A 110 -9.06 0.14 3.80
C PRO A 110 -10.43 0.67 4.26
N ASP A 111 -11.52 0.18 3.63
CA ASP A 111 -12.90 0.48 4.02
C ASP A 111 -13.50 -0.62 4.94
N ILE A 112 -12.80 -1.73 5.19
CA ILE A 112 -13.21 -2.82 6.09
C ILE A 112 -12.22 -2.89 7.26
N ASN A 113 -12.62 -2.34 8.41
CA ASN A 113 -11.77 -2.28 9.60
C ASN A 113 -12.55 -1.96 10.87
N PRO A 114 -11.97 -2.11 12.08
CA PRO A 114 -12.61 -1.79 13.35
C PRO A 114 -13.26 -0.39 13.49
N GLY A 115 -12.86 0.57 12.64
CA GLY A 115 -13.41 1.92 12.63
C GLY A 115 -14.50 2.15 11.59
N ALA A 116 -14.76 1.19 10.70
CA ALA A 116 -15.71 1.33 9.61
C ALA A 116 -17.17 1.25 10.09
N THR A 117 -18.07 1.77 9.25
CA THR A 117 -19.52 1.69 9.50
C THR A 117 -20.10 0.48 8.78
N GLU A 118 -20.95 -0.27 9.47
CA GLU A 118 -21.69 -1.38 8.88
C GLU A 118 -22.53 -0.94 7.67
N VAL A 119 -22.40 -1.69 6.58
CA VAL A 119 -23.19 -1.53 5.35
C VAL A 119 -24.31 -2.55 5.37
N TYR A 120 -25.51 -2.05 5.66
CA TYR A 120 -26.71 -2.87 5.77
C TYR A 120 -26.91 -3.77 4.54
N SER A 121 -26.96 -5.09 4.77
CA SER A 121 -27.32 -6.12 3.79
C SER A 121 -26.31 -6.34 2.65
N ASP A 122 -25.03 -5.99 2.81
CA ASP A 122 -23.97 -6.38 1.86
C ASP A 122 -23.40 -7.80 2.14
N GLY A 123 -23.66 -8.33 3.34
CA GLY A 123 -23.19 -9.66 3.76
C GLY A 123 -21.72 -9.70 4.18
N ILE A 124 -21.13 -8.55 4.48
CA ILE A 124 -19.75 -8.36 4.95
C ILE A 124 -19.81 -7.88 6.41
N ASP A 125 -18.78 -8.19 7.19
CA ASP A 125 -18.52 -7.57 8.49
C ASP A 125 -17.59 -6.38 8.21
N ASN A 126 -18.16 -5.18 8.00
CA ASN A 126 -17.36 -4.04 7.57
C ASN A 126 -16.53 -3.49 8.74
N ASN A 127 -17.06 -3.58 9.96
CA ASN A 127 -16.45 -3.02 11.15
C ASN A 127 -15.59 -4.02 11.93
N CYS A 128 -15.39 -5.24 11.42
CA CYS A 128 -14.62 -6.31 12.03
C CYS A 128 -15.00 -6.63 13.49
N ASP A 129 -16.26 -6.47 13.88
CA ASP A 129 -16.76 -6.77 15.23
C ASP A 129 -17.18 -8.24 15.41
N GLY A 130 -17.11 -9.03 14.33
CA GLY A 130 -17.49 -10.43 14.28
C GLY A 130 -18.97 -10.67 13.97
N ILE A 131 -19.73 -9.62 13.64
CA ILE A 131 -21.16 -9.69 13.33
C ILE A 131 -21.39 -9.16 11.91
N VAL A 132 -21.62 -10.09 10.98
CA VAL A 132 -22.16 -9.72 9.65
C VAL A 132 -23.62 -9.28 9.79
N ASP A 133 -23.99 -8.11 9.25
CA ASP A 133 -25.39 -7.68 9.17
C ASP A 133 -26.18 -8.51 8.14
N TYR A 134 -26.47 -9.76 8.49
CA TYR A 134 -27.34 -10.62 7.71
C TYR A 134 -28.80 -10.24 7.94
N ASN A 135 -29.37 -9.47 7.01
CA ASN A 135 -30.81 -9.30 6.98
C ASN A 135 -31.51 -10.55 6.45
N GLY A 136 -31.83 -11.45 7.36
CA GLY A 136 -32.67 -12.61 7.08
C GLY A 136 -33.19 -13.31 8.33
N GLY A 137 -33.90 -12.60 9.20
CA GLY A 137 -34.72 -13.25 10.23
C GLY A 137 -35.17 -12.32 11.34
N GLY A 138 -36.39 -11.78 11.23
CA GLY A 138 -37.05 -11.10 12.33
C GLY A 138 -37.21 -11.98 13.57
N HIS A 139 -37.61 -11.32 14.65
CA HIS A 139 -38.07 -11.93 15.91
C HIS A 139 -39.01 -13.13 15.68
#